data_AF-A0A381QXS8-F1
#
_entry.id   AF-A0A381QXS8-F1
#
_cell.length_a   1.000
_cell.length_b   1.000
_cell.length_c   1.000
_cell.angle_alpha   90.00
_cell.angle_beta   90.00
_cell.angle_gamma   90.00
#
_symmetry.space_group_name_H-M   'P 1'
#
loop_
_entity.id
_entity.type
_entity.pdbx_description
1 polymer ?
#
loop_
_entity_poly.entity_id
_entity_poly.type
_entity_poly.pdbx_seq_one_letter_code
_entity_poly.pdbx_strand_id
1 'polypeptide(L)'
;MKKFSLIIIIIFFSHFTASAIERRSGQFPTEFGYLALPLPYIIPGAGSGFGILGGFNNVPFGSLETTLDLFAIGIAGDIGGNILFATDFPVYPKTILLDFGQGNFDKGSFRSYRNRRMDSDPDDFVISELSDTKFIFTRLAITLFDRMFDIFGFQTRNKSTLSAIRDKDGDLIYEANQSFEGDSSSYGFQIDWTDDRTDPQKGVRLIYTTSDSPAVDSDSPDYNVQSYNLTFYVPVFSYSTFAMNWYRSGATVRKQGNTDLDYLIAKETATCLSNCNSDTIEILAKNSQATNLYGSGGNLGGTERLRSYVGGRYSGAQVESRGAEFRWNLSDEKVSFDWYFVKDIRTGFQFAFFYEEGTVADKVSELWQEKRTSAGAGTRVVTASGFVYRLDFATGQEGNSTILIFDYPWGTFGQ
;
A
#
# COMPACT_ATOMS: atom_id res chain seq x y z
N MET A 1 37.70 -11.68 -15.44
CA MET A 1 37.12 -11.41 -14.11
C MET A 1 35.61 -11.14 -14.15
N LYS A 2 35.10 -10.11 -14.86
CA LYS A 2 33.64 -9.82 -14.92
C LYS A 2 32.74 -10.97 -15.41
N LYS A 3 33.14 -11.73 -16.43
CA LYS A 3 32.36 -12.89 -16.94
C LYS A 3 32.33 -14.07 -15.96
N PHE A 4 33.43 -14.29 -15.22
CA PHE A 4 33.53 -15.39 -14.26
C PHE A 4 32.70 -15.08 -13.00
N SER A 5 32.74 -13.83 -12.52
CA SER A 5 31.83 -13.38 -11.44
C SER A 5 30.36 -13.47 -11.85
N LEU A 6 30.01 -13.13 -13.09
CA LEU A 6 28.63 -13.25 -13.58
C LEU A 6 28.14 -14.71 -13.59
N ILE A 7 28.98 -15.66 -14.02
CA ILE A 7 28.65 -17.09 -14.02
C ILE A 7 28.49 -17.62 -12.59
N ILE A 8 29.38 -17.25 -11.66
CA ILE A 8 29.26 -17.63 -10.26
C ILE A 8 27.97 -17.07 -9.65
N ILE A 9 27.61 -15.82 -9.95
CA ILE A 9 26.35 -15.20 -9.55
C ILE A 9 25.17 -16.02 -10.09
N ILE A 10 25.16 -16.35 -11.39
CA ILE A 10 24.07 -17.14 -12.00
C ILE A 10 23.93 -18.52 -11.36
N ILE A 11 25.04 -19.23 -11.14
CA ILE A 11 25.04 -20.57 -10.51
C ILE A 11 24.55 -20.50 -9.06
N PHE A 12 25.00 -19.48 -8.32
CA PHE A 12 24.56 -19.24 -6.95
C PHE A 12 23.06 -18.95 -6.91
N PHE A 13 22.57 -18.06 -7.79
CA PHE A 13 21.15 -17.76 -7.91
C PHE A 13 20.33 -18.98 -8.34
N SER A 14 20.81 -19.83 -9.26
CA SER A 14 20.07 -21.03 -9.70
C SER A 14 19.98 -22.12 -8.63
N HIS A 15 21.06 -22.36 -7.88
CA HIS A 15 21.00 -23.27 -6.73
C HIS A 15 20.10 -22.73 -5.63
N PHE A 16 20.12 -21.41 -5.45
CA PHE A 16 19.30 -20.73 -4.48
C PHE A 16 17.80 -20.82 -4.81
N THR A 17 17.40 -20.59 -6.06
CA THR A 17 15.99 -20.68 -6.47
C THR A 17 15.49 -22.13 -6.52
N ALA A 18 16.33 -23.10 -6.92
CA ALA A 18 15.94 -24.51 -6.95
C ALA A 18 15.58 -25.03 -5.54
N SER A 19 16.41 -24.73 -4.55
CA SER A 19 16.17 -25.18 -3.17
C SER A 19 14.99 -24.45 -2.49
N ALA A 20 14.57 -23.27 -2.98
CA ALA A 20 13.33 -22.65 -2.52
C ALA A 20 12.09 -23.50 -2.89
N ILE A 21 12.08 -24.08 -4.09
CA ILE A 21 10.96 -24.94 -4.56
C ILE A 21 10.87 -26.23 -3.77
N GLU A 22 12.00 -26.85 -3.43
CA GLU A 22 12.02 -28.08 -2.63
C GLU A 22 11.45 -27.88 -1.22
N ARG A 23 11.56 -26.67 -0.67
CA ARG A 23 11.02 -26.30 0.65
C ARG A 23 9.61 -25.74 0.60
N ARG A 24 8.97 -25.70 -0.58
CA ARG A 24 7.74 -24.95 -0.76
C ARG A 24 6.59 -25.51 0.08
N SER A 25 5.98 -24.67 0.89
CA SER A 25 4.82 -24.99 1.75
C SER A 25 3.52 -25.06 0.93
N GLY A 26 2.41 -25.45 1.56
CA GLY A 26 1.08 -25.36 0.94
C GLY A 26 0.65 -23.91 0.75
N GLN A 27 0.25 -23.52 -0.46
CA GLN A 27 0.01 -22.12 -0.84
C GLN A 27 -1.46 -21.67 -0.68
N PHE A 28 -2.29 -22.54 -0.12
CA PHE A 28 -3.72 -22.34 0.14
C PHE A 28 -4.01 -22.84 1.57
N PRO A 29 -3.75 -22.02 2.60
CA PRO A 29 -4.04 -22.39 3.98
C PRO A 29 -5.55 -22.58 4.16
N THR A 30 -5.94 -23.53 5.01
CA THR A 30 -7.36 -23.81 5.33
C THR A 30 -7.61 -23.81 6.85
N GLU A 31 -6.59 -23.47 7.64
CA GLU A 31 -6.66 -23.45 9.09
C GLU A 31 -7.48 -22.25 9.57
N PHE A 32 -8.61 -22.51 10.24
CA PHE A 32 -9.50 -21.45 10.70
C PHE A 32 -8.86 -20.61 11.80
N GLY A 33 -8.93 -19.28 11.64
CA GLY A 33 -8.50 -18.30 12.63
C GLY A 33 -9.52 -17.17 12.78
N TYR A 34 -9.46 -16.43 13.89
CA TYR A 34 -10.19 -15.18 14.02
C TYR A 34 -9.43 -14.17 14.87
N LEU A 35 -9.72 -12.89 14.65
CA LEU A 35 -9.19 -11.77 15.41
C LEU A 35 -10.28 -10.71 15.60
N ALA A 36 -10.30 -10.09 16.77
CA ALA A 36 -11.00 -8.84 17.04
C ALA A 36 -10.07 -7.92 17.82
N LEU A 37 -9.80 -6.72 17.32
CA LEU A 37 -8.92 -5.75 17.98
C LEU A 37 -9.60 -4.40 18.15
N PRO A 38 -9.48 -3.79 19.33
CA PRO A 38 -9.84 -2.39 19.50
C PRO A 38 -8.89 -1.51 18.69
N LEU A 39 -9.45 -0.49 18.04
CA LEU A 39 -8.73 0.42 17.17
C LEU A 39 -9.05 1.87 17.56
N PRO A 40 -8.40 2.43 18.60
CA PRO A 40 -8.48 3.86 18.84
C PRO A 40 -7.85 4.60 17.65
N TYR A 41 -8.48 5.70 17.20
CA TYR A 41 -7.98 6.47 16.07
C TYR A 41 -8.01 7.97 16.34
N ILE A 42 -7.08 8.67 15.68
CA ILE A 42 -7.03 10.13 15.58
C ILE A 42 -6.65 10.43 14.13
N ILE A 43 -7.52 11.14 13.41
CA ILE A 43 -7.30 11.56 12.04
C ILE A 43 -7.25 13.10 12.03
N PRO A 44 -6.10 13.71 11.67
CA PRO A 44 -5.96 15.17 11.62
C PRO A 44 -7.04 15.86 10.77
N GLY A 45 -7.65 16.91 11.30
CA GLY A 45 -8.80 17.60 10.71
C GLY A 45 -10.13 16.84 10.81
N ALA A 46 -10.12 15.53 10.69
CA ALA A 46 -11.36 14.74 10.71
C ALA A 46 -11.87 14.49 12.15
N GLY A 47 -10.98 14.22 13.11
CA GLY A 47 -11.31 14.06 14.53
C GLY A 47 -10.76 12.76 15.12
N SER A 48 -11.32 12.32 16.24
CA SER A 48 -10.90 11.11 16.96
C SER A 48 -12.07 10.21 17.32
N GLY A 49 -11.75 8.97 17.67
CA GLY A 49 -12.78 8.03 18.10
C GLY A 49 -12.23 6.64 18.36
N PHE A 50 -13.14 5.68 18.27
CA PHE A 50 -12.86 4.29 18.55
C PHE A 50 -13.47 3.39 17.49
N GLY A 51 -12.73 2.36 17.12
CA GLY A 51 -13.16 1.34 16.20
C GLY A 51 -12.88 -0.06 16.71
N ILE A 52 -13.39 -1.03 15.95
CA ILE A 52 -13.08 -2.44 16.09
C ILE A 52 -12.71 -2.95 14.70
N LEU A 53 -11.54 -3.59 14.62
CA LEU A 53 -11.15 -4.42 13.50
C LEU A 53 -11.47 -5.87 13.84
N GLY A 54 -12.15 -6.57 12.94
CA GLY A 54 -12.48 -7.98 13.09
C GLY A 54 -12.17 -8.76 11.82
N GLY A 55 -11.73 -9.99 11.97
CA GLY A 55 -11.41 -10.89 10.86
C GLY A 55 -11.71 -12.34 11.20
N PHE A 56 -12.18 -13.09 10.22
CA PHE A 56 -12.26 -14.54 10.22
C PHE A 56 -11.47 -15.07 9.04
N ASN A 57 -10.67 -16.08 9.29
CA ASN A 57 -9.77 -16.65 8.30
C ASN A 57 -10.17 -18.06 7.93
N ASN A 58 -10.00 -18.39 6.65
CA ASN A 58 -10.27 -19.72 6.10
C ASN A 58 -11.65 -20.25 6.52
N VAL A 59 -12.67 -19.41 6.36
CA VAL A 59 -14.04 -19.66 6.82
C VAL A 59 -14.62 -20.90 6.12
N PRO A 60 -14.95 -21.98 6.86
CA PRO A 60 -15.47 -23.19 6.24
C PRO A 60 -16.93 -23.02 5.81
N PHE A 61 -17.32 -23.67 4.71
CA PHE A 61 -18.73 -23.82 4.32
C PHE A 61 -19.21 -25.23 4.61
N GLY A 62 -19.78 -25.45 5.80
CA GLY A 62 -20.15 -26.79 6.26
C GLY A 62 -18.91 -27.64 6.47
N SER A 63 -18.75 -28.71 5.68
CA SER A 63 -17.56 -29.57 5.69
C SER A 63 -16.50 -29.18 4.66
N LEU A 64 -16.73 -28.13 3.86
CA LEU A 64 -15.79 -27.68 2.84
C LEU A 64 -14.77 -26.73 3.46
N GLU A 65 -13.51 -27.14 3.47
CA GLU A 65 -12.37 -26.26 3.75
C GLU A 65 -12.21 -25.22 2.63
N THR A 66 -11.97 -23.97 3.01
CA THR A 66 -11.77 -22.88 2.05
C THR A 66 -10.64 -21.96 2.49
N THR A 67 -10.19 -21.14 1.54
CA THR A 67 -9.27 -20.02 1.75
C THR A 67 -9.99 -18.69 1.97
N LEU A 68 -11.32 -18.71 2.20
CA LEU A 68 -12.11 -17.49 2.32
C LEU A 68 -11.75 -16.77 3.61
N ASP A 69 -11.24 -15.55 3.48
CA ASP A 69 -11.11 -14.65 4.60
C ASP A 69 -12.20 -13.57 4.54
N LEU A 70 -12.71 -13.20 5.72
CA LEU A 70 -13.72 -12.16 5.90
C LEU A 70 -13.22 -11.15 6.92
N PHE A 71 -13.27 -9.87 6.57
CA PHE A 71 -12.85 -8.79 7.45
C PHE A 71 -13.87 -7.68 7.52
N ALA A 72 -13.93 -7.07 8.69
CA ALA A 72 -14.74 -5.91 8.97
C ALA A 72 -13.96 -4.91 9.81
N ILE A 73 -14.07 -3.64 9.46
CA ILE A 73 -13.65 -2.54 10.32
C ILE A 73 -14.89 -1.69 10.55
N GLY A 74 -15.21 -1.39 11.80
CA GLY A 74 -16.25 -0.43 12.16
C GLY A 74 -15.64 0.66 13.04
N ILE A 75 -15.89 1.93 12.72
CA ILE A 75 -15.43 3.07 13.50
C ILE A 75 -16.60 3.99 13.88
N ALA A 76 -16.50 4.59 15.07
CA ALA A 76 -17.45 5.56 15.59
C ALA A 76 -16.72 6.65 16.39
N GLY A 77 -17.36 7.81 16.54
CA GLY A 77 -16.76 9.00 17.15
C GLY A 77 -17.00 10.22 16.26
N ASP A 78 -15.98 11.04 16.07
CA ASP A 78 -16.02 12.15 15.11
C ASP A 78 -16.09 11.69 13.65
N ILE A 79 -15.73 10.42 13.41
CA ILE A 79 -15.85 9.72 12.14
C ILE A 79 -16.64 8.43 12.36
N GLY A 80 -17.73 8.30 11.61
CA GLY A 80 -18.55 7.10 11.52
C GLY A 80 -18.33 6.38 10.19
N GLY A 81 -18.13 5.07 10.27
CA GLY A 81 -18.03 4.29 9.04
C GLY A 81 -17.69 2.84 9.24
N ASN A 82 -17.62 2.12 8.13
CA ASN A 82 -17.26 0.73 8.11
C ASN A 82 -16.58 0.35 6.80
N ILE A 83 -15.75 -0.69 6.86
CA ILE A 83 -15.21 -1.41 5.72
C ILE A 83 -15.57 -2.89 5.90
N LEU A 84 -16.01 -3.54 4.82
CA LEU A 84 -16.24 -4.97 4.75
C LEU A 84 -15.48 -5.51 3.55
N PHE A 85 -14.70 -6.57 3.71
CA PHE A 85 -14.01 -7.22 2.61
C PHE A 85 -13.97 -8.73 2.78
N ALA A 86 -14.04 -9.42 1.66
CA ALA A 86 -13.83 -10.84 1.53
C ALA A 86 -12.69 -11.07 0.54
N THR A 87 -11.72 -11.89 0.92
CA THR A 87 -10.53 -12.17 0.10
C THR A 87 -10.34 -13.67 -0.07
N ASP A 88 -9.64 -14.05 -1.15
CA ASP A 88 -9.32 -15.42 -1.52
C ASP A 88 -10.57 -16.33 -1.59
N PHE A 89 -11.73 -15.79 -2.00
CA PHE A 89 -12.94 -16.58 -2.25
C PHE A 89 -12.72 -17.55 -3.43
N PRO A 90 -12.78 -18.88 -3.23
CA PRO A 90 -12.42 -19.83 -4.27
C PRO A 90 -13.59 -20.07 -5.25
N VAL A 91 -13.73 -19.20 -6.25
CA VAL A 91 -14.70 -19.39 -7.36
C VAL A 91 -14.47 -20.72 -8.07
N TYR A 92 -13.20 -21.05 -8.32
CA TYR A 92 -12.76 -22.38 -8.69
C TYR A 92 -11.59 -22.76 -7.77
N PRO A 93 -11.70 -23.85 -6.98
CA PRO A 93 -10.70 -24.19 -5.98
C PRO A 93 -9.28 -24.16 -6.51
N LYS A 94 -8.41 -23.40 -5.83
CA LYS A 94 -6.97 -23.27 -6.14
C LYS A 94 -6.61 -22.75 -7.54
N THR A 95 -7.57 -22.21 -8.29
CA THR A 95 -7.31 -21.65 -9.63
C THR A 95 -7.89 -20.27 -9.80
N ILE A 96 -9.15 -20.03 -9.43
CA ILE A 96 -9.80 -18.73 -9.59
C ILE A 96 -10.22 -18.22 -8.22
N LEU A 97 -9.62 -17.09 -7.83
CA LEU A 97 -9.87 -16.42 -6.57
C LEU A 97 -10.53 -15.07 -6.83
N LEU A 98 -11.53 -14.73 -6.02
CA LEU A 98 -12.24 -13.47 -6.05
C LEU A 98 -12.04 -12.75 -4.73
N ASP A 99 -11.62 -11.49 -4.81
CA ASP A 99 -11.66 -10.57 -3.69
C ASP A 99 -12.72 -9.51 -3.97
N PHE A 100 -13.49 -9.13 -2.96
CA PHE A 100 -14.42 -8.02 -3.08
C PHE A 100 -14.57 -7.31 -1.74
N GLY A 101 -14.81 -6.02 -1.79
CA GLY A 101 -15.06 -5.27 -0.58
C GLY A 101 -15.72 -3.93 -0.85
N GLN A 102 -16.21 -3.34 0.23
CA GLN A 102 -16.80 -2.02 0.21
C GLN A 102 -16.49 -1.29 1.51
N GLY A 103 -16.53 0.03 1.47
CA GLY A 103 -16.50 0.84 2.65
C GLY A 103 -17.29 2.12 2.50
N ASN A 104 -17.72 2.66 3.63
CA ASN A 104 -18.42 3.93 3.72
C ASN A 104 -17.97 4.69 4.97
N PHE A 105 -17.69 5.98 4.81
CA PHE A 105 -17.30 6.90 5.86
C PHE A 105 -18.06 8.21 5.70
N ASP A 106 -18.56 8.75 6.81
CA ASP A 106 -19.21 10.06 6.83
C ASP A 106 -18.20 11.20 6.67
N LYS A 107 -16.98 11.02 7.19
CA LYS A 107 -15.89 11.98 7.17
C LYS A 107 -14.53 11.31 6.92
N GLY A 108 -13.64 12.01 6.24
CA GLY A 108 -12.25 11.59 6.03
C GLY A 108 -11.35 12.81 5.84
N SER A 109 -10.04 12.60 5.80
CA SER A 109 -9.12 13.66 5.41
C SER A 109 -7.80 13.11 4.89
N PHE A 110 -7.11 13.93 4.11
CA PHE A 110 -5.73 13.69 3.70
C PHE A 110 -4.94 14.99 3.69
N ARG A 111 -3.62 14.88 3.82
CA ARG A 111 -2.71 16.02 3.73
C ARG A 111 -2.34 16.27 2.27
N SER A 112 -2.55 17.50 1.83
CA SER A 112 -2.13 18.00 0.53
C SER A 112 -0.91 18.88 0.72
N TYR A 113 0.27 18.32 0.45
CA TYR A 113 1.53 19.04 0.57
C TYR A 113 1.70 20.04 -0.58
N ARG A 114 2.15 21.24 -0.23
CA ARG A 114 2.34 22.31 -1.20
C ARG A 114 3.50 22.01 -2.15
N ASN A 115 4.60 21.46 -1.62
CA ASN A 115 5.62 20.79 -2.42
C ASN A 115 5.55 19.28 -2.13
N ARG A 116 5.34 18.47 -3.17
CA ARG A 116 5.25 17.00 -3.07
C ARG A 116 6.59 16.26 -3.19
N ARG A 117 7.68 16.97 -3.47
CA ARG A 117 9.00 16.37 -3.71
C ARG A 117 9.75 16.09 -2.41
N MET A 118 10.87 15.39 -2.53
CA MET A 118 11.63 14.89 -1.38
C MET A 118 12.18 15.99 -0.48
N ASP A 119 12.48 17.18 -1.01
CA ASP A 119 13.07 18.33 -0.31
C ASP A 119 12.04 19.26 0.36
N SER A 120 10.75 18.92 0.30
CA SER A 120 9.66 19.72 0.84
C SER A 120 9.65 19.81 2.36
N ASP A 121 9.13 20.93 2.87
CA ASP A 121 8.89 21.15 4.29
C ASP A 121 7.74 20.25 4.80
N PRO A 122 7.94 19.45 5.87
CA PRO A 122 6.90 18.60 6.45
C PRO A 122 5.69 19.34 7.00
N ASP A 123 5.83 20.60 7.39
CA ASP A 123 4.74 21.41 7.97
C ASP A 123 4.00 22.23 6.92
N ASP A 124 4.45 22.19 5.66
CA ASP A 124 3.89 22.96 4.55
C ASP A 124 2.81 22.18 3.78
N PHE A 125 1.69 21.94 4.47
CA PHE A 125 0.53 21.25 3.92
C PHE A 125 -0.79 21.92 4.33
N VAL A 126 -1.83 21.58 3.58
CA VAL A 126 -3.23 21.82 3.95
C VAL A 126 -3.92 20.49 4.15
N ILE A 127 -4.99 20.48 4.94
CA ILE A 127 -5.82 19.29 5.17
C ILE A 127 -7.04 19.39 4.27
N SER A 128 -7.19 18.42 3.38
CA SER A 128 -8.39 18.24 2.57
C SER A 128 -9.38 17.36 3.31
N GLU A 129 -10.52 17.92 3.73
CA GLU A 129 -11.61 17.17 4.36
C GLU A 129 -12.54 16.58 3.31
N LEU A 130 -12.86 15.31 3.49
CA LEU A 130 -13.81 14.57 2.68
C LEU A 130 -15.07 14.27 3.49
N SER A 131 -16.23 14.26 2.82
CA SER A 131 -17.47 13.71 3.33
C SER A 131 -18.02 12.65 2.37
N ASP A 132 -18.97 11.85 2.88
CA ASP A 132 -19.74 10.87 2.10
C ASP A 132 -18.86 9.93 1.26
N THR A 133 -17.74 9.50 1.85
CA THR A 133 -16.75 8.68 1.16
C THR A 133 -17.26 7.25 1.08
N LYS A 134 -17.37 6.73 -0.14
CA LYS A 134 -17.76 5.34 -0.41
C LYS A 134 -16.79 4.75 -1.40
N PHE A 135 -16.40 3.50 -1.17
CA PHE A 135 -15.64 2.75 -2.15
C PHE A 135 -16.14 1.33 -2.26
N ILE A 136 -15.97 0.76 -3.44
CA ILE A 136 -16.13 -0.66 -3.72
C ILE A 136 -14.91 -1.09 -4.50
N PHE A 137 -14.38 -2.27 -4.20
CA PHE A 137 -13.35 -2.89 -5.02
C PHE A 137 -13.67 -4.34 -5.31
N THR A 138 -13.13 -4.81 -6.43
CA THR A 138 -13.18 -6.21 -6.85
C THR A 138 -11.83 -6.60 -7.43
N ARG A 139 -11.31 -7.76 -7.04
CA ARG A 139 -10.14 -8.39 -7.65
C ARG A 139 -10.52 -9.77 -8.17
N LEU A 140 -10.15 -10.07 -9.40
CA LEU A 140 -10.18 -11.43 -9.92
C LEU A 140 -8.75 -11.88 -10.17
N ALA A 141 -8.37 -13.03 -9.60
CA ALA A 141 -7.06 -13.62 -9.79
C ALA A 141 -7.18 -15.05 -10.35
N ILE A 142 -6.37 -15.34 -11.36
CA ILE A 142 -6.11 -16.69 -11.87
C ILE A 142 -4.76 -17.10 -11.32
N THR A 143 -4.74 -18.15 -10.53
CA THR A 143 -3.55 -18.73 -9.91
C THR A 143 -3.14 -20.00 -10.66
N LEU A 144 -1.86 -20.12 -10.98
CA LEU A 144 -1.29 -21.20 -11.77
C LEU A 144 -0.06 -21.76 -11.06
N PHE A 145 0.22 -23.05 -11.29
CA PHE A 145 1.37 -23.75 -10.75
C PHE A 145 1.49 -23.58 -9.22
N ASP A 146 0.39 -23.84 -8.51
CA ASP A 146 0.33 -23.70 -7.04
C ASP A 146 0.76 -22.30 -6.56
N ARG A 147 0.13 -21.26 -7.14
CA ARG A 147 0.40 -19.83 -6.93
C ARG A 147 1.84 -19.38 -7.21
N MET A 148 2.62 -20.12 -8.00
CA MET A 148 3.91 -19.63 -8.48
C MET A 148 3.74 -18.56 -9.56
N PHE A 149 2.59 -18.55 -10.25
CA PHE A 149 2.25 -17.51 -11.20
C PHE A 149 0.78 -17.13 -11.07
N ASP A 150 0.53 -15.87 -10.75
CA ASP A 150 -0.82 -15.31 -10.67
C ASP A 150 -1.00 -14.22 -11.73
N ILE A 151 -2.15 -14.21 -12.40
CA ILE A 151 -2.61 -13.10 -13.25
C ILE A 151 -3.83 -12.51 -12.57
N PHE A 152 -3.90 -11.19 -12.46
CA PHE A 152 -5.02 -10.55 -11.77
C PHE A 152 -5.45 -9.24 -12.42
N GLY A 153 -6.72 -8.91 -12.21
CA GLY A 153 -7.30 -7.60 -12.49
C GLY A 153 -7.96 -7.06 -11.22
N PHE A 154 -7.78 -5.77 -10.98
CA PHE A 154 -8.34 -5.05 -9.84
C PHE A 154 -9.15 -3.87 -10.35
N GLN A 155 -10.34 -3.68 -9.81
CA GLN A 155 -11.21 -2.56 -10.13
C GLN A 155 -11.66 -1.89 -8.84
N THR A 156 -11.69 -0.56 -8.85
CA THR A 156 -12.29 0.21 -7.77
C THR A 156 -13.26 1.24 -8.32
N ARG A 157 -14.28 1.53 -7.53
CA ARG A 157 -15.16 2.67 -7.69
C ARG A 157 -15.15 3.43 -6.39
N ASN A 158 -14.80 4.70 -6.46
CA ASN A 158 -14.75 5.60 -5.30
C ASN A 158 -15.67 6.78 -5.55
N LYS A 159 -16.36 7.20 -4.50
CA LYS A 159 -17.17 8.42 -4.46
C LYS A 159 -16.79 9.17 -3.20
N SER A 160 -16.54 10.46 -3.31
CA SER A 160 -16.30 11.31 -2.15
C SER A 160 -16.67 12.74 -2.49
N THR A 161 -16.91 13.55 -1.46
CA THR A 161 -17.15 14.98 -1.61
C THR A 161 -16.07 15.73 -0.85
N LEU A 162 -15.35 16.62 -1.53
CA LEU A 162 -14.49 17.60 -0.85
C LEU A 162 -15.39 18.60 -0.13
N SER A 163 -15.32 18.65 1.19
CA SER A 163 -16.20 19.45 2.04
C SER A 163 -15.52 20.69 2.62
N ALA A 164 -14.21 20.64 2.86
CA ALA A 164 -13.45 21.79 3.32
C ALA A 164 -11.95 21.63 3.08
N ILE A 165 -11.24 22.75 3.03
CA ILE A 165 -9.79 22.82 3.16
C ILE A 165 -9.46 23.55 4.46
N ARG A 166 -8.60 22.94 5.27
CA ARG A 166 -8.10 23.48 6.53
C ARG A 166 -6.60 23.67 6.48
N ASP A 167 -6.08 24.52 7.35
CA ASP A 167 -4.64 24.61 7.57
C ASP A 167 -4.12 23.42 8.38
N LYS A 168 -2.81 23.41 8.66
CA LYS A 168 -2.14 22.35 9.43
C LYS A 168 -2.63 22.25 10.88
N ASP A 169 -3.17 23.32 11.44
CA ASP A 169 -3.65 23.41 12.83
C ASP A 169 -5.15 23.05 12.94
N GLY A 170 -5.84 22.93 11.79
CA GLY A 170 -7.24 22.53 11.69
C GLY A 170 -8.20 23.69 11.52
N ASP A 171 -7.68 24.92 11.42
CA ASP A 171 -8.52 26.10 11.18
C ASP A 171 -9.01 26.11 9.74
N LEU A 172 -10.27 26.53 9.56
CA LEU A 172 -10.91 26.56 8.26
C LEU A 172 -10.23 27.58 7.35
N ILE A 173 -9.68 27.13 6.23
CA ILE A 173 -9.27 28.02 5.14
C ILE A 173 -10.50 28.32 4.31
N TYR A 174 -11.13 27.30 3.70
CA TYR A 174 -12.36 27.49 2.93
C TYR A 174 -13.27 26.27 2.90
N GLU A 175 -14.57 26.50 2.68
CA GLU A 175 -15.56 25.45 2.47
C GLU A 175 -15.62 25.04 0.99
N ALA A 176 -15.79 23.74 0.74
CA ALA A 176 -15.95 23.19 -0.59
C ALA A 176 -17.22 22.33 -0.63
N ASN A 177 -17.76 22.13 -1.84
CA ASN A 177 -18.81 21.14 -2.05
C ASN A 177 -18.64 20.53 -3.44
N GLN A 178 -17.55 19.78 -3.58
CA GLN A 178 -17.17 19.17 -4.84
C GLN A 178 -17.20 17.66 -4.72
N SER A 179 -18.28 17.06 -5.22
CA SER A 179 -18.37 15.61 -5.35
C SER A 179 -17.56 15.12 -6.54
N PHE A 180 -16.83 14.04 -6.35
CA PHE A 180 -16.10 13.34 -7.39
C PHE A 180 -16.36 11.84 -7.30
N GLU A 181 -16.45 11.22 -8.46
CA GLU A 181 -16.53 9.78 -8.64
C GLU A 181 -15.36 9.35 -9.51
N GLY A 182 -14.66 8.32 -9.08
CA GLY A 182 -13.51 7.78 -9.78
C GLY A 182 -13.63 6.27 -9.91
N ASP A 183 -13.69 5.79 -11.15
CA ASP A 183 -13.48 4.39 -11.48
C ASP A 183 -12.01 4.20 -11.83
N SER A 184 -11.36 3.20 -11.24
CA SER A 184 -9.98 2.83 -11.58
C SER A 184 -9.88 1.34 -11.86
N SER A 185 -8.95 0.99 -12.76
CA SER A 185 -8.62 -0.39 -13.05
C SER A 185 -7.12 -0.57 -13.15
N SER A 186 -6.64 -1.69 -12.61
CA SER A 186 -5.27 -2.13 -12.78
C SER A 186 -5.22 -3.61 -13.11
N TYR A 187 -4.22 -4.00 -13.88
CA TYR A 187 -3.99 -5.38 -14.28
C TYR A 187 -2.55 -5.72 -13.98
N GLY A 188 -2.29 -6.96 -13.62
CA GLY A 188 -0.96 -7.36 -13.23
C GLY A 188 -0.75 -8.85 -13.23
N PHE A 189 0.49 -9.20 -12.95
CA PHE A 189 0.87 -10.57 -12.66
C PHE A 189 1.87 -10.61 -11.51
N GLN A 190 1.92 -11.76 -10.85
CA GLN A 190 2.91 -12.07 -9.84
C GLN A 190 3.62 -13.36 -10.22
N ILE A 191 4.95 -13.34 -10.18
CA ILE A 191 5.79 -14.54 -10.20
C ILE A 191 6.32 -14.72 -8.78
N ASP A 192 5.96 -15.84 -8.15
CA ASP A 192 6.27 -16.13 -6.76
C ASP A 192 7.07 -17.42 -6.62
N TRP A 193 8.39 -17.28 -6.66
CA TRP A 193 9.35 -18.38 -6.53
C TRP A 193 9.91 -18.44 -5.11
N THR A 194 9.06 -18.24 -4.10
CA THR A 194 9.42 -18.38 -2.70
C THR A 194 9.12 -19.77 -2.15
N ASP A 195 9.71 -20.10 -1.01
CA ASP A 195 9.38 -21.32 -0.26
C ASP A 195 8.05 -21.19 0.51
N ASP A 196 7.66 -20.00 0.92
CA ASP A 196 6.36 -19.75 1.55
C ASP A 196 5.78 -18.44 1.00
N ARG A 197 4.45 -18.34 0.84
CA ARG A 197 3.83 -17.11 0.33
C ARG A 197 3.63 -16.06 1.41
N THR A 198 3.29 -16.48 2.63
CA THR A 198 2.95 -15.61 3.77
C THR A 198 4.22 -15.15 4.50
N ASP A 199 5.15 -16.07 4.77
CA ASP A 199 6.44 -15.76 5.40
C ASP A 199 7.63 -16.37 4.63
N PRO A 200 7.94 -15.84 3.43
CA PRO A 200 9.09 -16.29 2.66
C PRO A 200 10.40 -16.24 3.48
N GLN A 201 11.13 -17.35 3.50
CA GLN A 201 12.50 -17.39 4.00
C GLN A 201 13.52 -17.41 2.87
N LYS A 202 13.12 -17.92 1.72
CA LYS A 202 14.00 -18.16 0.59
C LYS A 202 13.26 -17.95 -0.72
N GLY A 203 13.93 -17.29 -1.67
CA GLY A 203 13.46 -17.18 -3.05
C GLY A 203 13.27 -15.75 -3.51
N VAL A 204 12.46 -15.58 -4.55
CA VAL A 204 12.23 -14.28 -5.20
C VAL A 204 10.77 -14.13 -5.57
N ARG A 205 10.26 -12.91 -5.41
CA ARG A 205 8.92 -12.52 -5.84
C ARG A 205 8.99 -11.29 -6.72
N LEU A 206 8.35 -11.33 -7.88
CA LEU A 206 8.15 -10.19 -8.77
C LEU A 206 6.65 -9.94 -8.91
N ILE A 207 6.24 -8.70 -8.73
CA ILE A 207 4.89 -8.22 -9.02
C ILE A 207 5.02 -7.12 -10.06
N TYR A 208 4.23 -7.21 -11.11
CA TYR A 208 4.06 -6.16 -12.11
C TYR A 208 2.61 -5.74 -12.14
N THR A 209 2.36 -4.43 -12.15
CA THR A 209 1.02 -3.87 -12.39
C THR A 209 1.09 -2.77 -13.43
N THR A 210 -0.02 -2.61 -14.15
CA THR A 210 -0.28 -1.48 -15.02
C THR A 210 -1.68 -0.96 -14.75
N SER A 211 -1.82 0.36 -14.71
CA SER A 211 -3.11 1.03 -14.64
C SER A 211 -3.18 2.09 -15.72
N ASP A 212 -4.42 2.37 -16.15
CA ASP A 212 -4.69 3.40 -17.14
C ASP A 212 -5.38 4.60 -16.49
N SER A 213 -5.01 5.80 -16.89
CA SER A 213 -5.58 7.07 -16.42
C SER A 213 -5.96 7.91 -17.64
N PRO A 214 -7.09 7.59 -18.30
CA PRO A 214 -7.57 8.36 -19.43
C PRO A 214 -7.99 9.77 -19.02
N ALA A 215 -7.87 10.72 -19.95
CA ALA A 215 -8.29 12.10 -19.71
C ALA A 215 -9.79 12.16 -19.39
N VAL A 216 -10.13 12.76 -18.25
CA VAL A 216 -11.53 12.94 -17.80
C VAL A 216 -12.20 14.17 -18.40
N ASP A 217 -11.41 15.18 -18.78
CA ASP A 217 -11.86 16.40 -19.46
C ASP A 217 -10.76 16.93 -20.40
N SER A 218 -10.99 18.10 -21.01
CA SER A 218 -10.02 18.73 -21.92
C SER A 218 -8.75 19.23 -21.23
N ASP A 219 -8.79 19.43 -19.91
CA ASP A 219 -7.66 19.94 -19.13
C ASP A 219 -6.82 18.81 -18.52
N SER A 220 -7.35 17.60 -18.47
CA SER A 220 -6.71 16.46 -17.81
C SER A 220 -5.74 15.72 -18.75
N PRO A 221 -4.63 15.19 -18.22
CA PRO A 221 -3.71 14.39 -19.00
C PRO A 221 -4.29 13.00 -19.26
N ASP A 222 -3.76 12.37 -20.29
CA ASP A 222 -3.96 10.96 -20.62
C ASP A 222 -2.62 10.23 -20.42
N TYR A 223 -2.56 9.28 -19.48
CA TYR A 223 -1.33 8.56 -19.14
C TYR A 223 -1.59 7.14 -18.61
N ASN A 224 -0.59 6.27 -18.66
CA ASN A 224 -0.58 5.01 -17.93
C ASN A 224 0.50 4.99 -16.87
N VAL A 225 0.32 4.15 -15.86
CA VAL A 225 1.30 3.90 -14.81
C VAL A 225 1.73 2.43 -14.89
N GLN A 226 3.02 2.20 -14.76
CA GLN A 226 3.61 0.87 -14.64
C GLN A 226 4.39 0.77 -13.34
N SER A 227 4.11 -0.27 -12.55
CA SER A 227 4.79 -0.54 -11.29
C SER A 227 5.47 -1.91 -11.32
N TYR A 228 6.67 -1.96 -10.78
CA TYR A 228 7.47 -3.16 -10.57
C TYR A 228 7.83 -3.26 -9.09
N ASN A 229 7.57 -4.41 -8.48
CA ASN A 229 7.99 -4.72 -7.12
C ASN A 229 8.71 -6.05 -7.10
N LEU A 230 10.00 -6.01 -6.79
CA LEU A 230 10.88 -7.17 -6.74
C LEU A 230 11.38 -7.35 -5.31
N THR A 231 11.13 -8.53 -4.74
CA THR A 231 11.61 -8.89 -3.41
C THR A 231 12.45 -10.16 -3.43
N PHE A 232 13.60 -10.11 -2.78
CA PHE A 232 14.50 -11.24 -2.59
C PHE A 232 14.52 -11.66 -1.13
N TYR A 233 14.53 -12.96 -0.89
CA TYR A 233 14.57 -13.56 0.44
C TYR A 233 15.78 -14.45 0.57
N VAL A 234 16.65 -14.14 1.53
CA VAL A 234 17.88 -14.87 1.80
C VAL A 234 17.84 -15.44 3.21
N PRO A 235 17.81 -16.77 3.39
CA PRO A 235 17.90 -17.36 4.70
C PRO A 235 19.30 -17.08 5.28
N VAL A 236 19.32 -16.67 6.54
CA VAL A 236 20.52 -16.38 7.30
C VAL A 236 20.40 -17.06 8.66
N PHE A 237 21.52 -17.51 9.21
CA PHE A 237 21.53 -18.39 10.39
C PHE A 237 20.66 -19.65 10.14
N SER A 238 20.08 -20.24 11.19
CA SER A 238 19.36 -21.51 11.09
C SER A 238 17.94 -21.37 10.51
N TYR A 239 17.24 -20.28 10.81
CA TYR A 239 15.85 -20.09 10.41
C TYR A 239 15.45 -18.61 10.29
N SER A 240 16.40 -17.66 10.29
CA SER A 240 16.14 -16.22 10.11
C SER A 240 16.25 -15.82 8.63
N THR A 241 15.75 -14.64 8.28
CA THR A 241 15.65 -14.21 6.87
C THR A 241 16.12 -12.77 6.69
N PHE A 242 16.85 -12.51 5.62
CA PHE A 242 17.10 -11.18 5.11
C PHE A 242 16.27 -10.93 3.85
N ALA A 243 15.35 -9.97 3.91
CA ALA A 243 14.50 -9.57 2.80
C ALA A 243 15.03 -8.27 2.19
N MET A 244 15.06 -8.19 0.86
CA MET A 244 15.46 -6.99 0.12
C MET A 244 14.39 -6.66 -0.90
N ASN A 245 13.92 -5.42 -0.91
CA ASN A 245 12.88 -4.92 -1.79
C ASN A 245 13.41 -3.85 -2.73
N TRP A 246 12.99 -3.91 -3.99
CA TRP A 246 13.10 -2.82 -4.95
C TRP A 246 11.73 -2.56 -5.56
N TYR A 247 11.30 -1.30 -5.50
CA TYR A 247 10.05 -0.84 -6.09
C TYR A 247 10.32 0.30 -7.04
N ARG A 248 9.65 0.29 -8.19
CA ARG A 248 9.66 1.37 -9.17
C ARG A 248 8.27 1.54 -9.74
N SER A 249 7.75 2.76 -9.73
CA SER A 249 6.54 3.10 -10.46
C SER A 249 6.70 4.36 -11.28
N GLY A 250 6.19 4.36 -12.50
CA GLY A 250 6.36 5.46 -13.44
C GLY A 250 5.11 5.71 -14.28
N ALA A 251 4.70 6.97 -14.33
CA ALA A 251 3.72 7.45 -15.29
C ALA A 251 4.39 7.71 -16.65
N THR A 252 3.67 7.38 -17.72
CA THR A 252 4.01 7.72 -19.10
C THR A 252 2.85 8.48 -19.73
N VAL A 253 3.05 9.76 -19.99
CA VAL A 253 2.02 10.64 -20.59
C VAL A 253 1.90 10.36 -22.08
N ARG A 254 0.69 10.00 -22.51
CA ARG A 254 0.30 9.86 -23.92
C ARG A 254 -0.13 11.19 -24.51
N LYS A 255 -0.91 11.96 -23.75
CA LYS A 255 -1.35 13.32 -24.10
C LYS A 255 -1.31 14.19 -22.87
N GLN A 256 -0.66 15.34 -22.98
CA GLN A 256 -0.65 16.32 -21.90
C GLN A 256 -2.04 16.94 -21.72
N GLY A 257 -2.35 17.27 -20.47
CA GLY A 257 -3.48 18.12 -20.14
C GLY A 257 -3.18 19.59 -20.41
N ASN A 258 -3.99 20.47 -19.86
CA ASN A 258 -3.76 21.91 -19.91
C ASN A 258 -2.60 22.28 -18.97
N THR A 259 -1.57 22.92 -19.51
CA THR A 259 -0.38 23.32 -18.74
C THR A 259 -0.24 24.83 -18.60
N ASP A 260 -1.24 25.61 -19.03
CA ASP A 260 -1.29 27.05 -18.83
C ASP A 260 -1.56 27.37 -17.35
N LEU A 261 -0.53 27.90 -16.67
CA LEU A 261 -0.61 28.16 -15.24
C LEU A 261 -1.64 29.25 -14.90
N ASP A 262 -1.76 30.30 -15.72
CA ASP A 262 -2.70 31.39 -15.46
C ASP A 262 -4.14 30.87 -15.57
N TYR A 263 -4.40 30.00 -16.56
CA TYR A 263 -5.68 29.31 -16.68
C TYR A 263 -5.96 28.41 -15.46
N LEU A 264 -4.98 27.60 -15.03
CA LEU A 264 -5.15 26.70 -13.90
C LEU A 264 -5.38 27.45 -12.58
N ILE A 265 -4.69 28.59 -12.37
CA ILE A 265 -4.93 29.49 -11.24
C ILE A 265 -6.36 30.03 -11.28
N ALA A 266 -6.82 30.49 -12.44
CA ALA A 266 -8.19 30.99 -12.59
C ALA A 266 -9.24 29.89 -12.34
N LYS A 267 -8.99 28.67 -12.82
CA LYS A 267 -9.86 27.50 -12.60
C LYS A 267 -9.95 27.15 -11.11
N GLU A 268 -8.82 27.10 -10.41
CA GLU A 268 -8.76 26.80 -8.97
C GLU A 268 -9.35 27.95 -8.13
N THR A 269 -9.19 29.20 -8.55
CA THR A 269 -9.83 30.34 -7.89
C THR A 269 -11.35 30.26 -7.97
N ALA A 270 -11.88 29.79 -9.11
CA ALA A 270 -13.32 29.68 -9.34
C ALA A 270 -14.01 28.59 -8.49
N THR A 271 -13.27 27.59 -8.00
CA THR A 271 -13.79 26.53 -7.13
C THR A 271 -13.79 26.90 -5.64
N CYS A 272 -13.10 27.97 -5.26
CA CYS A 272 -13.02 28.46 -3.89
C CYS A 272 -14.25 29.31 -3.51
N LEU A 273 -14.97 28.92 -2.44
CA LEU A 273 -16.21 29.58 -2.01
C LEU A 273 -16.00 30.78 -1.07
N SER A 274 -14.93 30.80 -0.26
CA SER A 274 -14.62 31.88 0.70
C SER A 274 -13.14 31.86 1.10
N ASN A 275 -12.58 32.99 1.61
CA ASN A 275 -11.23 33.07 2.19
C ASN A 275 -10.08 32.52 1.30
N CYS A 276 -10.19 32.71 -0.01
CA CYS A 276 -9.28 32.19 -1.01
C CYS A 276 -7.86 32.79 -0.88
N ASN A 277 -6.94 32.04 -0.29
CA ASN A 277 -5.53 32.41 -0.20
C ASN A 277 -4.84 32.18 -1.56
N SER A 278 -4.26 33.25 -2.12
CA SER A 278 -3.60 33.23 -3.44
C SER A 278 -2.47 32.21 -3.52
N ASP A 279 -1.67 32.08 -2.46
CA ASP A 279 -0.50 31.21 -2.45
C ASP A 279 -0.93 29.74 -2.48
N THR A 280 -2.00 29.39 -1.75
CA THR A 280 -2.60 28.05 -1.81
C THR A 280 -3.10 27.72 -3.21
N ILE A 281 -3.82 28.65 -3.83
CA ILE A 281 -4.35 28.49 -5.19
C ILE A 281 -3.22 28.27 -6.19
N GLU A 282 -2.18 29.10 -6.15
CA GLU A 282 -1.04 28.97 -7.07
C GLU A 282 -0.36 27.61 -6.93
N ILE A 283 -0.27 27.09 -5.72
CA ILE A 283 0.37 25.80 -5.45
C ILE A 283 -0.48 24.63 -5.95
N LEU A 284 -1.79 24.65 -5.70
CA LEU A 284 -2.71 23.64 -6.23
C LEU A 284 -2.68 23.65 -7.76
N ALA A 285 -2.66 24.85 -8.38
CA ALA A 285 -2.51 25.00 -9.82
C ALA A 285 -1.16 24.46 -10.35
N LYS A 286 -0.04 24.69 -9.65
CA LYS A 286 1.28 24.10 -10.00
C LYS A 286 1.29 22.58 -9.89
N ASN A 287 0.65 22.02 -8.86
CA ASN A 287 0.51 20.57 -8.72
C ASN A 287 -0.34 19.96 -9.85
N SER A 288 -1.42 20.65 -10.24
CA SER A 288 -2.22 20.29 -11.42
C SER A 288 -1.38 20.38 -12.69
N GLN A 289 -0.65 21.48 -12.92
CA GLN A 289 0.23 21.66 -14.07
C GLN A 289 1.27 20.54 -14.18
N ALA A 290 1.93 20.18 -13.07
CA ALA A 290 2.92 19.11 -13.06
C ALA A 290 2.29 17.75 -13.39
N THR A 291 1.11 17.47 -12.87
CA THR A 291 0.35 16.24 -13.20
C THR A 291 -0.07 16.25 -14.68
N ASN A 292 -0.55 17.38 -15.19
CA ASN A 292 -0.96 17.54 -16.59
C ASN A 292 0.22 17.36 -17.56
N LEU A 293 1.43 17.69 -17.11
CA LEU A 293 2.67 17.59 -17.89
C LEU A 293 3.33 16.21 -17.81
N TYR A 294 3.36 15.59 -16.64
CA TYR A 294 4.17 14.38 -16.36
C TYR A 294 3.36 13.15 -15.91
N GLY A 295 2.07 13.31 -15.61
CA GLY A 295 1.26 12.29 -14.95
C GLY A 295 1.65 12.10 -13.48
N SER A 296 1.08 11.07 -12.85
CA SER A 296 1.39 10.69 -11.47
C SER A 296 1.67 9.19 -11.40
N GLY A 297 2.86 8.83 -10.93
CA GLY A 297 3.30 7.44 -10.78
C GLY A 297 3.03 6.86 -9.39
N GLY A 298 2.56 7.66 -8.44
CA GLY A 298 2.24 7.22 -7.08
C GLY A 298 2.93 8.05 -6.01
N ASN A 299 3.05 7.47 -4.81
CA ASN A 299 3.52 8.16 -3.62
C ASN A 299 4.43 7.28 -2.73
N LEU A 300 5.08 7.93 -1.76
CA LEU A 300 5.86 7.32 -0.68
C LEU A 300 5.37 7.83 0.69
N GLY A 301 5.65 7.04 1.73
CA GLY A 301 5.15 7.24 3.09
C GLY A 301 3.97 6.31 3.38
N GLY A 302 3.70 6.05 4.66
CA GLY A 302 2.66 5.11 5.11
C GLY A 302 3.21 3.73 5.46
N THR A 303 2.38 2.69 5.39
CA THR A 303 2.70 1.35 5.93
C THR A 303 3.65 0.54 5.06
N GLU A 304 3.70 0.82 3.76
CA GLU A 304 4.40 -0.01 2.79
C GLU A 304 5.86 0.41 2.59
N ARG A 305 6.13 1.72 2.52
CA ARG A 305 7.44 2.27 2.12
C ARG A 305 7.67 3.61 2.78
N LEU A 306 8.89 3.83 3.28
CA LEU A 306 9.23 5.02 4.08
C LEU A 306 8.31 5.14 5.30
N ARG A 307 8.31 4.08 6.12
CA ARG A 307 7.38 3.91 7.25
C ARG A 307 7.39 4.99 8.32
N SER A 308 8.48 5.72 8.48
CA SER A 308 8.52 6.86 9.40
C SER A 308 7.73 8.08 8.92
N TYR A 309 7.22 8.09 7.68
CA TYR A 309 6.54 9.23 7.07
C TYR A 309 5.05 8.97 6.91
N VAL A 310 4.26 10.04 6.95
CA VAL A 310 2.80 9.98 6.75
C VAL A 310 2.47 9.44 5.36
N GLY A 311 1.37 8.68 5.22
CA GLY A 311 0.89 8.19 3.93
C GLY A 311 0.73 9.32 2.91
N GLY A 312 1.28 9.14 1.71
CA GLY A 312 1.22 10.16 0.65
C GLY A 312 2.14 11.37 0.83
N ARG A 313 3.10 11.31 1.78
CA ARG A 313 4.02 12.42 2.09
C ARG A 313 4.79 12.95 0.89
N TYR A 314 5.22 12.06 0.01
CA TYR A 314 5.93 12.41 -1.23
C TYR A 314 5.22 11.82 -2.42
N SER A 315 5.11 12.53 -3.54
CA SER A 315 4.53 12.01 -4.77
C SER A 315 5.19 12.60 -6.02
N GLY A 316 5.14 11.86 -7.12
CA GLY A 316 5.86 12.19 -8.34
C GLY A 316 5.33 11.42 -9.55
N ALA A 317 5.69 11.85 -10.75
CA ALA A 317 5.47 11.04 -11.96
C ALA A 317 6.32 9.76 -11.94
N GLN A 318 7.46 9.82 -11.25
CA GLN A 318 8.41 8.72 -11.10
C GLN A 318 8.67 8.50 -9.62
N VAL A 319 8.49 7.27 -9.16
CA VAL A 319 8.75 6.83 -7.78
C VAL A 319 9.72 5.66 -7.80
N GLU A 320 10.72 5.67 -6.93
CA GLU A 320 11.58 4.51 -6.68
C GLU A 320 11.85 4.35 -5.17
N SER A 321 11.89 3.11 -4.71
CA SER A 321 12.17 2.76 -3.32
C SER A 321 13.00 1.49 -3.24
N ARG A 322 13.86 1.43 -2.21
CA ARG A 322 14.68 0.27 -1.88
C ARG A 322 14.56 0.03 -0.38
N GLY A 323 14.33 -1.22 -0.01
CA GLY A 323 14.20 -1.63 1.39
C GLY A 323 15.07 -2.84 1.69
N ALA A 324 15.56 -2.92 2.92
CA ALA A 324 16.19 -4.11 3.46
C ALA A 324 15.61 -4.39 4.85
N GLU A 325 15.31 -5.65 5.14
CA GLU A 325 14.76 -6.06 6.42
C GLU A 325 15.38 -7.38 6.88
N PHE A 326 15.96 -7.37 8.07
CA PHE A 326 16.39 -8.57 8.77
C PHE A 326 15.29 -9.05 9.70
N ARG A 327 14.82 -10.28 9.49
CA ARG A 327 13.85 -10.99 10.33
C ARG A 327 14.59 -12.00 11.17
N TRP A 328 14.75 -11.66 12.43
CA TRP A 328 15.26 -12.58 13.42
C TRP A 328 14.12 -13.44 13.94
N ASN A 329 14.08 -14.68 13.47
CA ASN A 329 13.11 -15.66 13.94
C ASN A 329 13.59 -16.18 15.30
N LEU A 330 12.68 -16.22 16.28
CA LEU A 330 12.98 -16.70 17.64
C LEU A 330 12.43 -18.11 17.90
N SER A 331 11.39 -18.49 17.16
CA SER A 331 10.70 -19.75 17.31
C SER A 331 9.92 -20.06 16.03
N ASP A 332 9.93 -21.33 15.63
CA ASP A 332 9.07 -21.97 14.63
C ASP A 332 8.07 -22.94 15.28
N GLU A 333 7.91 -22.85 16.62
CA GLU A 333 7.00 -23.71 17.36
C GLU A 333 5.55 -23.42 17.00
N LYS A 334 4.82 -24.49 16.70
CA LYS A 334 3.38 -24.46 16.47
C LYS A 334 2.65 -24.46 17.81
N VAL A 335 2.15 -23.30 18.21
CA VAL A 335 1.43 -23.12 19.48
C VAL A 335 0.04 -22.60 19.19
N SER A 336 -0.99 -23.40 19.52
CA SER A 336 -2.37 -22.94 19.46
C SER A 336 -2.66 -21.93 20.56
N PHE A 337 -3.50 -20.96 20.25
CA PHE A 337 -4.03 -20.01 21.21
C PHE A 337 -5.49 -19.72 20.88
N ASP A 338 -6.32 -19.66 21.91
CA ASP A 338 -7.75 -19.38 21.83
C ASP A 338 -8.08 -18.44 23.00
N TRP A 339 -8.01 -17.15 22.73
CA TRP A 339 -8.37 -16.08 23.64
C TRP A 339 -9.66 -15.44 23.15
N TYR A 340 -10.39 -14.77 24.03
CA TYR A 340 -11.70 -14.16 23.71
C TYR A 340 -11.74 -13.29 22.45
N PHE A 341 -10.61 -12.70 22.06
CA PHE A 341 -10.49 -11.77 20.94
C PHE A 341 -9.53 -12.27 19.85
N VAL A 342 -8.92 -13.44 20.00
CA VAL A 342 -8.06 -14.00 18.95
C VAL A 342 -7.90 -15.51 19.09
N LYS A 343 -8.01 -16.22 17.97
CA LYS A 343 -7.74 -17.64 17.88
C LYS A 343 -6.94 -17.94 16.64
N ASP A 344 -5.83 -18.65 16.81
CA ASP A 344 -5.02 -19.16 15.71
C ASP A 344 -4.00 -20.19 16.21
N ILE A 345 -3.15 -20.66 15.29
CA ILE A 345 -1.93 -21.41 15.58
C ILE A 345 -0.76 -20.52 15.22
N ARG A 346 0.00 -20.07 16.22
CA ARG A 346 1.24 -19.33 15.99
C ARG A 346 2.24 -20.29 15.34
N THR A 347 2.78 -19.92 14.20
CA THR A 347 3.82 -20.66 13.48
C THR A 347 5.17 -19.95 13.52
N GLY A 348 5.20 -18.67 13.92
CA GLY A 348 6.45 -17.94 14.11
C GLY A 348 6.31 -16.71 15.00
N PHE A 349 7.38 -16.41 15.75
CA PHE A 349 7.57 -15.13 16.43
C PHE A 349 8.92 -14.53 16.05
N GLN A 350 8.93 -13.28 15.62
CA GLN A 350 10.11 -12.67 14.99
C GLN A 350 10.29 -11.21 15.39
N PHE A 351 11.54 -10.77 15.47
CA PHE A 351 11.89 -9.37 15.42
C PHE A 351 12.29 -8.98 14.00
N ALA A 352 11.76 -7.88 13.49
CA ALA A 352 12.10 -7.34 12.19
C ALA A 352 12.86 -6.01 12.37
N PHE A 353 14.03 -5.88 11.75
CA PHE A 353 14.82 -4.66 11.71
C PHE A 353 14.93 -4.22 10.27
N PHE A 354 14.56 -2.98 9.96
CA PHE A 354 14.49 -2.51 8.59
C PHE A 354 15.18 -1.18 8.36
N TYR A 355 15.59 -0.99 7.11
CA TYR A 355 16.09 0.26 6.57
C TYR A 355 15.53 0.45 5.16
N GLU A 356 15.05 1.65 4.87
CA GLU A 356 14.37 2.00 3.63
C GLU A 356 14.90 3.31 3.10
N GLU A 357 14.99 3.39 1.78
CA GLU A 357 15.25 4.61 1.03
C GLU A 357 14.17 4.78 -0.03
N GLY A 358 13.85 6.04 -0.34
CA GLY A 358 12.89 6.37 -1.37
C GLY A 358 13.14 7.73 -1.99
N THR A 359 12.69 7.88 -3.23
CA THR A 359 12.82 9.08 -4.03
C THR A 359 11.60 9.21 -4.96
N VAL A 360 11.15 10.45 -5.16
CA VAL A 360 10.15 10.82 -6.17
C VAL A 360 10.70 11.92 -7.05
N ALA A 361 10.32 11.91 -8.33
CA ALA A 361 10.71 12.92 -9.30
C ALA A 361 9.68 13.04 -10.42
N ASP A 362 9.78 14.11 -11.20
CA ASP A 362 8.98 14.25 -12.43
C ASP A 362 9.63 13.54 -13.63
N LYS A 363 10.97 13.44 -13.62
CA LYS A 363 11.74 12.73 -14.66
C LYS A 363 12.58 11.62 -14.08
N VAL A 364 12.79 10.57 -14.87
CA VAL A 364 13.62 9.42 -14.49
C VAL A 364 15.06 9.83 -14.18
N SER A 365 15.61 10.80 -14.93
CA SER A 365 16.98 11.31 -14.73
C SER A 365 17.18 12.07 -13.41
N GLU A 366 16.09 12.43 -12.73
CA GLU A 366 16.09 13.19 -11.48
C GLU A 366 15.92 12.28 -10.25
N LEU A 367 15.58 11.00 -10.45
CA LEU A 367 15.52 10.03 -9.35
C LEU A 367 16.87 9.93 -8.65
N TRP A 368 16.83 9.80 -7.32
CA TRP A 368 17.98 9.68 -6.44
C TRP A 368 18.89 10.92 -6.34
N GLN A 369 18.55 12.04 -7.00
CA GLN A 369 19.19 13.32 -6.73
C GLN A 369 18.85 13.79 -5.32
N GLU A 370 17.58 13.63 -4.93
CA GLU A 370 17.09 13.81 -3.57
C GLU A 370 16.44 12.53 -3.07
N LYS A 371 16.68 12.16 -1.81
CA LYS A 371 16.10 10.96 -1.20
C LYS A 371 15.75 11.17 0.27
N ARG A 372 14.92 10.27 0.79
CA ARG A 372 14.59 10.17 2.21
C ARG A 372 14.80 8.74 2.68
N THR A 373 14.99 8.62 3.98
CA THR A 373 15.36 7.36 4.63
C THR A 373 14.45 7.11 5.81
N SER A 374 14.15 5.84 6.07
CA SER A 374 13.36 5.39 7.22
C SER A 374 14.04 4.14 7.78
N ALA A 375 14.22 4.07 9.10
CA ALA A 375 14.79 2.90 9.76
C ALA A 375 13.95 2.55 10.98
N GLY A 376 13.88 1.27 11.32
CA GLY A 376 13.05 0.88 12.45
C GLY A 376 13.17 -0.57 12.84
N ALA A 377 12.37 -0.92 13.85
CA ALA A 377 12.27 -2.27 14.36
C ALA A 377 10.82 -2.59 14.73
N GLY A 378 10.46 -3.86 14.71
CA GLY A 378 9.14 -4.31 15.08
C GLY A 378 9.07 -5.79 15.43
N THR A 379 7.90 -6.20 15.88
CA THR A 379 7.58 -7.60 16.18
C THR A 379 6.64 -8.15 15.13
N ARG A 380 6.84 -9.41 14.72
CA ARG A 380 5.96 -10.15 13.80
C ARG A 380 5.47 -11.43 14.48
N VAL A 381 4.16 -11.67 14.40
CA VAL A 381 3.54 -12.95 14.75
C VAL A 381 2.99 -13.54 13.45
N VAL A 382 3.49 -14.71 13.08
CA VAL A 382 3.05 -15.45 11.89
C VAL A 382 2.13 -16.56 12.35
N THR A 383 1.02 -16.76 11.66
CA THR A 383 0.03 -17.77 12.01
C THR A 383 -0.26 -18.76 10.89
N ALA A 384 -0.83 -19.92 11.25
CA ALA A 384 -1.14 -20.99 10.31
C ALA A 384 -2.32 -20.63 9.40
N SER A 385 -3.20 -19.73 9.82
CA SER A 385 -4.28 -19.21 8.99
C SER A 385 -3.79 -18.38 7.80
N GLY A 386 -2.51 -17.99 7.78
CA GLY A 386 -1.91 -17.20 6.71
C GLY A 386 -1.72 -15.72 7.04
N PHE A 387 -2.02 -15.30 8.28
CA PHE A 387 -1.86 -13.91 8.72
C PHE A 387 -0.49 -13.61 9.32
N VAL A 388 -0.06 -12.38 9.09
CA VAL A 388 1.10 -11.78 9.78
C VAL A 388 0.61 -10.55 10.52
N TYR A 389 0.72 -10.58 11.84
CA TYR A 389 0.47 -9.42 12.69
C TYR A 389 1.79 -8.74 12.99
N ARG A 390 1.85 -7.43 12.73
CA ARG A 390 3.10 -6.69 12.85
C ARG A 390 2.90 -5.36 13.55
N LEU A 391 3.76 -5.09 14.52
CA LEU A 391 3.85 -3.80 15.21
C LEU A 391 5.26 -3.25 14.99
N ASP A 392 5.36 -2.17 14.23
CA ASP A 392 6.61 -1.49 13.91
C ASP A 392 6.73 -0.15 14.63
N PHE A 393 7.95 0.20 14.98
CA PHE A 393 8.39 1.53 15.31
C PHE A 393 9.44 1.98 14.29
N ALA A 394 9.19 3.10 13.61
CA ALA A 394 10.03 3.67 12.57
C ALA A 394 10.49 5.08 12.94
N THR A 395 11.71 5.44 12.54
CA THR A 395 12.31 6.77 12.71
C THR A 395 12.88 7.23 11.37
N GLY A 396 12.70 8.52 11.08
CA GLY A 396 13.26 9.20 9.92
C GLY A 396 13.45 10.69 10.19
N GLN A 397 13.73 11.45 9.13
CA GLN A 397 14.02 12.89 9.20
C GLN A 397 12.86 13.71 9.76
N GLU A 398 11.61 13.27 9.57
CA GLU A 398 10.39 13.97 9.99
C GLU A 398 9.80 13.44 11.31
N GLY A 399 10.56 12.60 12.04
CA GLY A 399 10.17 12.09 13.34
C GLY A 399 9.93 10.57 13.36
N ASN A 400 9.03 10.15 14.25
CA ASN A 400 8.78 8.75 14.56
C ASN A 400 7.35 8.35 14.21
N SER A 401 7.17 7.07 13.86
CA SER A 401 5.86 6.48 13.56
C SER A 401 5.74 5.10 14.20
N THR A 402 4.57 4.80 14.76
CA THR A 402 4.21 3.45 15.22
C THR A 402 3.11 2.92 14.30
N ILE A 403 3.32 1.75 13.72
CA ILE A 403 2.44 1.18 12.70
C ILE A 403 2.01 -0.21 13.11
N LEU A 404 0.70 -0.45 13.09
CA LEU A 404 0.12 -1.79 13.15
C LEU A 404 -0.22 -2.22 11.73
N ILE A 405 0.35 -3.34 11.29
CA ILE A 405 0.13 -3.91 9.95
C ILE A 405 -0.51 -5.29 10.13
N PHE A 406 -1.56 -5.52 9.35
CA PHE A 406 -2.19 -6.82 9.15
C PHE A 406 -1.84 -7.23 7.72
N ASP A 407 -1.19 -8.38 7.55
CA ASP A 407 -0.50 -8.79 6.30
C ASP A 407 0.94 -8.23 6.20
N TYR A 408 1.50 -8.25 5.00
CA TYR A 408 2.92 -8.13 4.72
C TYR A 408 3.24 -6.81 4.01
N PRO A 409 4.17 -5.97 4.53
CA PRO A 409 4.61 -4.77 3.82
C PRO A 409 5.39 -5.17 2.57
N TRP A 410 5.15 -4.45 1.47
CA TRP A 410 5.55 -4.78 0.10
C TRP A 410 4.69 -5.85 -0.58
N GLY A 411 3.53 -6.18 0.00
CA GLY A 411 2.53 -7.13 -0.54
C GLY A 411 1.74 -6.61 -1.74
N THR A 412 0.83 -7.42 -2.28
CA THR A 412 0.05 -7.11 -3.51
C THR A 412 -1.11 -6.15 -3.32
N PHE A 413 -1.67 -6.05 -2.11
CA PHE A 413 -2.83 -5.21 -1.86
C PHE A 413 -2.38 -3.76 -1.62
N GLY A 414 -2.72 -2.85 -2.54
CA GLY A 414 -2.46 -1.41 -2.40
C GLY A 414 -1.20 -0.86 -3.09
N GLN A 415 -0.67 -1.53 -4.13
CA GLN A 415 0.45 -1.03 -4.95
C GLN A 415 0.06 -0.17 -6.14
#